data_AF-A0A969QME2-F1
#
_entry.id   AF-A0A969QME2-F1
#
_cell.length_a   1.000
_cell.length_b   1.000
_cell.length_c   1.000
_cell.angle_alpha   90.00
_cell.angle_beta   90.00
_cell.angle_gamma   90.00
#
_symmetry.space_group_name_H-M   'P 1'
#
loop_
_entity.id
_entity.type
_entity.pdbx_description
1 polymer ?
#
loop_
_entity_poly.entity_id
_entity_poly.type
_entity_poly.pdbx_seq_one_letter_code
_entity_poly.pdbx_strand_id
1 'polypeptide(L)'
;MNWLAHILLSEPTVENRLGNLLGDLVKGKELDGLDRQLRRGVERHYAIDKFTDTHPTVKISKHRIDKQYSKFSGILIDVIYDHFLVKNWSLYADTIFTDFTAEISRSFRDYPGEIPQSARAIIDRMINGDWLNSYQYLSGVETALQRIDYRIRSRMGDRIKLVDAMPILEREYLNLDRDFNLFFPQLQHHIHHWKIPSSAKADATRTKRCPTSRVVKIPSSALPRV
;
A
#
# COMPACT_ATOMS: atom_id res chain seq x y z
N MET A 1 -5.37 -4.31 -0.57
CA MET A 1 -4.59 -5.55 -0.33
C MET A 1 -3.37 -5.17 0.48
N ASN A 2 -2.54 -6.12 0.96
CA ASN A 2 -1.28 -5.77 1.62
C ASN A 2 -0.06 -6.16 0.76
N TRP A 3 1.15 -5.86 1.26
CA TRP A 3 2.37 -5.80 0.46
C TRP A 3 2.65 -7.01 -0.42
N LEU A 4 2.38 -8.24 0.04
CA LEU A 4 2.70 -9.43 -0.74
C LEU A 4 1.88 -9.48 -2.04
N ALA A 5 0.56 -9.29 -1.95
CA ALA A 5 -0.30 -9.28 -3.12
C ALA A 5 0.02 -8.12 -4.07
N HIS A 6 0.35 -6.95 -3.53
CA HIS A 6 0.79 -5.80 -4.33
C HIS A 6 2.05 -6.12 -5.14
N ILE A 7 3.03 -6.78 -4.53
CA ILE A 7 4.28 -7.18 -5.19
C ILE A 7 4.02 -8.29 -6.21
N LEU A 8 3.23 -9.32 -5.87
CA LEU A 8 2.88 -10.41 -6.79
C LEU A 8 2.16 -9.90 -8.05
N LEU A 9 1.21 -8.98 -7.88
CA LEU A 9 0.40 -8.45 -8.97
C LEU A 9 1.11 -7.39 -9.81
N SER A 10 2.36 -7.07 -9.50
CA SER A 10 3.17 -6.10 -10.26
C SER A 10 3.75 -6.68 -11.54
N GLU A 11 4.15 -5.81 -12.47
CA GLU A 11 5.00 -6.23 -13.57
C GLU A 11 6.33 -6.82 -13.04
N PRO A 12 6.93 -7.81 -13.71
CA PRO A 12 8.12 -8.53 -13.24
C PRO A 12 9.41 -7.71 -13.43
N THR A 13 9.41 -6.48 -12.93
CA THR A 13 10.56 -5.57 -12.87
C THR A 13 10.69 -5.06 -11.45
N VAL A 14 11.93 -4.84 -11.00
CA VAL A 14 12.20 -4.37 -9.63
C VAL A 14 11.55 -3.01 -9.38
N GLU A 15 11.57 -2.11 -10.35
CA GLU A 15 10.98 -0.76 -10.25
C GLU A 15 9.47 -0.81 -10.09
N ASN A 16 8.76 -1.65 -10.85
CA ASN A 16 7.30 -1.71 -10.71
C ASN A 16 6.88 -2.34 -9.37
N ARG A 17 7.59 -3.39 -8.91
CA ARG A 17 7.34 -4.01 -7.61
C ARG A 17 7.67 -3.07 -6.45
N LEU A 18 8.82 -2.39 -6.53
CA LEU A 18 9.24 -1.40 -5.55
C LEU A 18 8.28 -0.22 -5.54
N GLY A 19 7.93 0.31 -6.70
CA GLY A 19 6.92 1.36 -6.85
C GLY A 19 5.58 0.99 -6.25
N ASN A 20 5.12 -0.25 -6.43
CA ASN A 20 3.87 -0.72 -5.83
C ASN A 20 3.94 -0.72 -4.30
N LEU A 21 5.07 -1.15 -3.73
CA LEU A 21 5.32 -1.06 -2.29
C LEU A 21 5.41 0.39 -1.79
N LEU A 22 6.02 1.28 -2.58
CA LEU A 22 6.14 2.71 -2.24
C LEU A 22 4.80 3.43 -2.16
N GLY A 23 3.73 2.91 -2.78
CA GLY A 23 2.38 3.48 -2.68
C GLY A 23 1.87 3.66 -1.24
N ASP A 24 2.31 2.79 -0.33
CA ASP A 24 2.03 2.88 1.11
C ASP A 24 3.02 3.76 1.88
N LEU A 25 4.26 3.86 1.39
CA LEU A 25 5.39 4.40 2.13
C LEU A 25 5.65 5.88 1.83
N VAL A 26 5.25 6.33 0.65
CA VAL A 26 5.61 7.63 0.09
C VAL A 26 4.36 8.46 -0.18
N LYS A 27 4.37 9.75 0.20
CA LYS A 27 3.23 10.66 0.00
C LYS A 27 3.68 12.05 -0.41
N GLY A 28 2.80 12.78 -1.10
CA GLY A 28 3.03 14.18 -1.45
C GLY A 28 4.29 14.40 -2.27
N LYS A 29 5.13 15.37 -1.89
CA LYS A 29 6.32 15.77 -2.65
C LYS A 29 7.36 14.66 -2.85
N GLU A 30 7.43 13.68 -1.97
CA GLU A 30 8.34 12.54 -2.15
C GLU A 30 7.93 11.67 -3.35
N LEU A 31 6.63 11.62 -3.66
CA LEU A 31 6.11 10.92 -4.83
C LEU A 31 6.54 11.61 -6.14
N ASP A 32 6.62 12.95 -6.11
CA ASP A 32 7.08 13.75 -7.24
C ASP A 32 8.58 13.52 -7.55
N GLY A 33 9.35 13.02 -6.60
CA GLY A 33 10.76 12.67 -6.81
C GLY A 33 10.99 11.33 -7.50
N LEU A 34 9.96 10.47 -7.57
CA LEU A 34 10.13 9.11 -8.10
C LEU A 34 10.26 9.10 -9.63
N ASP A 35 11.09 8.18 -10.12
CA ASP A 35 11.20 7.92 -11.55
C ASP A 35 9.90 7.36 -12.14
N ARG A 36 9.83 7.34 -13.47
CA ARG A 36 8.62 6.94 -14.21
C ARG A 36 8.18 5.50 -13.94
N GLN A 37 9.11 4.56 -13.75
CA GLN A 37 8.78 3.15 -13.53
C GLN A 37 8.32 2.91 -12.09
N LEU A 38 8.95 3.56 -11.10
CA LEU A 38 8.47 3.56 -9.72
C LEU A 38 7.07 4.17 -9.62
N ARG A 39 6.83 5.31 -10.28
CA ARG A 39 5.48 5.92 -10.32
C ARG A 39 4.45 5.00 -10.95
N ARG A 40 4.81 4.27 -12.00
CA ARG A 40 3.92 3.27 -12.61
C ARG A 40 3.55 2.17 -11.61
N GLY A 41 4.50 1.72 -10.80
CA GLY A 41 4.22 0.82 -9.68
C GLY A 41 3.23 1.43 -8.68
N VAL A 42 3.40 2.70 -8.31
CA VAL A 42 2.47 3.40 -7.40
C VAL A 42 1.06 3.53 -8.00
N GLU A 43 0.92 3.85 -9.28
CA GLU A 43 -0.39 3.89 -9.94
C GLU A 43 -1.08 2.52 -9.93
N ARG A 44 -0.29 1.44 -10.07
CA ARG A 44 -0.79 0.07 -9.97
C ARG A 44 -1.23 -0.28 -8.55
N HIS A 45 -0.52 0.21 -7.53
CA HIS A 45 -0.94 0.10 -6.13
C HIS A 45 -2.34 0.70 -5.95
N TYR A 46 -2.57 1.93 -6.42
CA TYR A 46 -3.88 2.58 -6.35
C TYR A 46 -4.97 1.84 -7.11
N ALA A 47 -4.64 1.21 -8.25
CA ALA A 47 -5.58 0.40 -8.99
C ALA A 47 -6.01 -0.86 -8.21
N ILE A 48 -5.05 -1.55 -7.59
CA ILE A 48 -5.31 -2.71 -6.73
C ILE A 48 -6.21 -2.32 -5.56
N ASP A 49 -5.88 -1.23 -4.86
CA ASP A 49 -6.66 -0.79 -3.70
C ASP A 49 -8.06 -0.35 -4.08
N LYS A 50 -8.20 0.45 -5.14
CA LYS A 50 -9.51 0.88 -5.63
C LYS A 50 -10.40 -0.31 -5.97
N PHE A 51 -9.85 -1.31 -6.66
CA PHE A 51 -10.62 -2.51 -6.99
C PHE A 51 -10.99 -3.28 -5.73
N THR A 52 -10.03 -3.52 -4.83
CA THR A 52 -10.21 -4.24 -3.57
C THR A 52 -11.28 -3.58 -2.69
N ASP A 53 -11.19 -2.27 -2.48
CA ASP A 53 -12.09 -1.53 -1.58
C ASP A 53 -13.52 -1.45 -2.07
N THR A 54 -13.72 -1.49 -3.39
CA THR A 54 -15.05 -1.41 -3.99
C THR A 54 -15.70 -2.77 -4.19
N HIS A 55 -14.92 -3.86 -4.14
CA HIS A 55 -15.37 -5.21 -4.43
C HIS A 55 -16.42 -5.73 -3.43
N PRO A 56 -17.58 -6.25 -3.89
CA PRO A 56 -18.64 -6.74 -3.02
C PRO A 56 -18.19 -7.82 -2.02
N THR A 57 -17.36 -8.77 -2.46
CA THR A 57 -16.85 -9.84 -1.58
C THR A 57 -15.96 -9.30 -0.47
N VAL A 58 -15.13 -8.30 -0.76
CA VAL A 58 -14.28 -7.66 0.26
C VAL A 58 -15.14 -6.88 1.26
N LYS A 59 -16.21 -6.25 0.79
CA LYS A 59 -17.20 -5.63 1.69
C LYS A 59 -17.84 -6.67 2.60
N ILE A 60 -18.20 -7.86 2.09
CA ILE A 60 -18.72 -8.96 2.93
C ILE A 60 -17.70 -9.33 4.00
N SER A 61 -16.44 -9.56 3.64
CA SER A 61 -15.38 -9.86 4.61
C SER A 61 -15.22 -8.76 5.68
N LYS A 62 -15.25 -7.48 5.28
CA LYS A 62 -15.21 -6.34 6.21
C LYS A 62 -16.38 -6.33 7.22
N HIS A 63 -17.55 -6.87 6.85
CA HIS A 63 -18.73 -6.97 7.75
C HIS A 63 -18.65 -8.15 8.72
N ARG A 64 -17.76 -9.13 8.51
CA ARG A 64 -17.53 -10.23 9.46
C ARG A 64 -16.73 -9.80 10.69
N ILE A 65 -16.08 -8.65 10.58
CA ILE A 65 -15.29 -8.06 11.66
C ILE A 65 -16.22 -7.32 12.63
N ASP A 66 -16.02 -7.54 13.93
CA ASP A 66 -16.83 -6.92 14.99
C ASP A 66 -16.84 -5.39 14.88
N LYS A 67 -17.99 -4.79 15.22
CA LYS A 67 -18.26 -3.34 15.06
C LYS A 67 -17.20 -2.44 15.69
N GLN A 68 -16.56 -2.88 16.77
CA GLN A 68 -15.48 -2.14 17.43
C GLN A 68 -14.26 -1.88 16.53
N TYR A 69 -14.02 -2.75 15.54
CA TYR A 69 -12.95 -2.62 14.56
C TYR A 69 -13.44 -2.14 13.18
N SER A 70 -14.69 -1.70 13.05
CA SER A 70 -15.29 -1.31 11.75
C SER A 70 -14.46 -0.30 10.94
N LYS A 71 -13.78 0.64 11.60
CA LYS A 71 -12.89 1.62 10.94
C LYS A 71 -11.57 1.01 10.43
N PHE A 72 -11.20 -0.14 10.95
CA PHE A 72 -9.94 -0.84 10.68
C PHE A 72 -10.14 -2.20 10.01
N SER A 73 -11.40 -2.56 9.72
CA SER A 73 -11.72 -3.82 9.06
C SER A 73 -10.98 -3.96 7.74
N GLY A 74 -10.79 -2.89 6.97
CA GLY A 74 -9.96 -2.90 5.77
C GLY A 74 -8.54 -3.40 6.03
N ILE A 75 -7.85 -2.82 7.01
CA ILE A 75 -6.48 -3.24 7.37
C ILE A 75 -6.46 -4.71 7.80
N LEU A 76 -7.41 -5.14 8.64
CA LEU A 76 -7.49 -6.53 9.09
C LEU A 76 -7.69 -7.49 7.92
N ILE A 77 -8.58 -7.14 6.98
CA ILE A 77 -8.85 -7.93 5.78
C ILE A 77 -7.63 -7.95 4.84
N ASP A 78 -6.97 -6.81 4.63
CA ASP A 78 -5.80 -6.72 3.76
C ASP A 78 -4.65 -7.61 4.27
N VAL A 79 -4.40 -7.62 5.59
CA VAL A 79 -3.33 -8.42 6.21
C VAL A 79 -3.64 -9.91 6.17
N ILE A 80 -4.86 -10.33 6.52
CA ILE A 80 -5.22 -11.76 6.50
C ILE A 80 -5.34 -12.30 5.06
N TYR A 81 -5.69 -11.46 4.08
CA TYR A 81 -5.73 -11.88 2.68
C TYR A 81 -4.33 -12.19 2.12
N ASP A 82 -3.28 -11.49 2.56
CA ASP A 82 -1.90 -11.88 2.20
C ASP A 82 -1.54 -13.26 2.79
N HIS A 83 -2.04 -13.61 3.98
CA HIS A 83 -1.90 -14.98 4.50
C HIS A 83 -2.63 -16.02 3.63
N PHE A 84 -3.87 -15.74 3.21
CA PHE A 84 -4.59 -16.66 2.33
C PHE A 84 -3.96 -16.75 0.94
N LEU A 85 -3.32 -15.69 0.45
CA LEU A 85 -2.53 -15.74 -0.78
C LEU A 85 -1.40 -16.76 -0.66
N VAL A 86 -0.65 -16.75 0.45
CA VAL A 86 0.43 -17.74 0.68
C VAL A 86 -0.13 -19.14 0.86
N LYS A 87 -1.19 -19.30 1.66
CA LYS A 87 -1.83 -20.60 1.90
C LYS A 87 -2.26 -21.28 0.60
N ASN A 88 -2.76 -20.49 -0.35
CA ASN A 88 -3.30 -20.96 -1.63
C ASN A 88 -2.34 -20.64 -2.80
N TRP A 89 -1.04 -20.46 -2.54
CA TRP A 89 -0.08 -19.89 -3.48
C TRP A 89 -0.04 -20.60 -4.83
N SER A 90 -0.06 -21.94 -4.83
CA SER A 90 -0.02 -22.76 -6.06
C SER A 90 -1.24 -22.59 -6.98
N LEU A 91 -2.33 -21.98 -6.50
CA LEU A 91 -3.48 -21.63 -7.34
C LEU A 91 -3.29 -20.31 -8.09
N TYR A 92 -2.37 -19.46 -7.62
CA TYR A 92 -2.29 -18.06 -8.03
C TYR A 92 -0.94 -17.66 -8.63
N ALA A 93 0.09 -18.46 -8.42
CA ALA A 93 1.43 -18.21 -8.93
C ALA A 93 2.11 -19.53 -9.33
N ASP A 94 2.85 -19.49 -10.43
CA ASP A 94 3.60 -20.64 -10.95
C ASP A 94 4.99 -20.82 -10.30
N THR A 95 5.36 -19.94 -9.37
CA THR A 95 6.65 -19.96 -8.67
C THR A 95 6.53 -20.62 -7.30
N ILE A 96 7.63 -21.08 -6.73
CA ILE A 96 7.67 -21.47 -5.31
C ILE A 96 7.63 -20.19 -4.46
N PHE A 97 6.77 -20.15 -3.43
CA PHE A 97 6.57 -18.96 -2.59
C PHE A 97 7.86 -18.46 -1.95
N THR A 98 8.65 -19.36 -1.34
CA THR A 98 9.91 -19.00 -0.67
C THR A 98 10.95 -18.45 -1.65
N ASP A 99 11.01 -19.00 -2.87
CA ASP A 99 11.91 -18.52 -3.91
C ASP A 99 11.49 -17.13 -4.38
N PHE A 100 10.17 -16.90 -4.52
CA PHE A 100 9.62 -15.60 -4.85
C PHE A 100 10.00 -14.55 -3.80
N THR A 101 9.75 -14.79 -2.51
CA THR A 101 10.07 -13.82 -1.46
C THR A 101 11.59 -13.58 -1.31
N ALA A 102 12.41 -14.60 -1.55
CA ALA A 102 13.86 -14.48 -1.56
C ALA A 102 14.35 -13.63 -2.74
N GLU A 103 13.76 -13.79 -3.93
CA GLU A 103 14.06 -12.98 -5.11
C GLU A 103 13.65 -11.52 -4.90
N ILE A 104 12.45 -11.26 -4.35
CA ILE A 104 12.02 -9.90 -3.98
C ILE A 104 12.98 -9.25 -2.99
N SER A 105 13.37 -9.98 -1.95
CA SER A 105 14.29 -9.48 -0.93
C SER A 105 15.66 -9.11 -1.53
N ARG A 106 16.16 -9.93 -2.45
CA ARG A 106 17.43 -9.67 -3.15
C ARG A 106 17.31 -8.48 -4.10
N SER A 107 16.28 -8.45 -4.95
CA SER A 107 16.09 -7.37 -5.92
C SER A 107 15.90 -6.01 -5.25
N PHE A 108 15.18 -5.93 -4.13
CA PHE A 108 15.04 -4.68 -3.38
C PHE A 108 16.34 -4.27 -2.66
N ARG A 109 17.09 -5.24 -2.14
CA ARG A 109 18.39 -4.98 -1.51
C ARG A 109 19.38 -4.38 -2.50
N ASP A 110 19.43 -4.96 -3.69
CA ASP A 110 20.43 -4.65 -4.74
C ASP A 110 19.97 -3.53 -5.69
N TYR A 111 18.77 -2.99 -5.51
CA TYR A 111 18.25 -1.90 -6.35
C TYR A 111 19.15 -0.66 -6.26
N PRO A 112 19.76 -0.21 -7.38
CA PRO A 112 20.73 0.88 -7.36
C PRO A 112 20.10 2.27 -7.44
N GLY A 113 18.80 2.35 -7.75
CA GLY A 113 18.08 3.61 -7.91
C GLY A 113 17.76 4.28 -6.57
N GLU A 114 17.48 5.58 -6.63
CA GLU A 114 17.12 6.35 -5.44
C GLU A 114 15.65 6.17 -5.07
N ILE A 115 15.40 5.96 -3.78
CA ILE A 115 14.07 6.02 -3.16
C ILE A 115 14.16 6.86 -1.88
N PRO A 116 13.05 7.43 -1.38
CA PRO A 116 13.06 8.18 -0.13
C PRO A 116 13.69 7.38 1.02
N GLN A 117 14.58 8.00 1.78
CA GLN A 117 15.34 7.34 2.86
C GLN A 117 14.42 6.71 3.92
N SER A 118 13.29 7.37 4.20
CA SER A 118 12.22 6.89 5.08
C SER A 118 11.64 5.55 4.60
N ALA A 119 11.35 5.44 3.30
CA ALA A 119 10.87 4.22 2.67
C ALA A 119 11.96 3.13 2.66
N ARG A 120 13.21 3.48 2.33
CA ARG A 120 14.33 2.53 2.34
C ARG A 120 14.50 1.88 3.71
N ALA A 121 14.45 2.66 4.79
CA ALA A 121 14.58 2.13 6.16
C ALA A 121 13.47 1.13 6.51
N ILE A 122 12.26 1.31 6.00
CA ILE A 122 11.13 0.38 6.21
C ILE A 122 11.34 -0.89 5.39
N ILE A 123 11.78 -0.77 4.14
CA ILE A 123 12.08 -1.90 3.25
C ILE A 123 13.22 -2.75 3.81
N ASP A 124 14.28 -2.14 4.34
CA ASP A 124 15.37 -2.89 4.96
C ASP A 124 14.90 -3.67 6.19
N ARG A 125 14.00 -3.11 7.01
CA ARG A 125 13.37 -3.84 8.13
C ARG A 125 12.47 -4.99 7.63
N MET A 126 11.75 -4.77 6.53
CA MET A 126 10.92 -5.79 5.90
C MET A 126 11.75 -6.99 5.47
N ILE A 127 12.87 -6.73 4.81
CA ILE A 127 13.79 -7.76 4.33
C ILE A 127 14.47 -8.45 5.52
N ASN A 128 15.06 -7.70 6.45
CA ASN A 128 15.83 -8.27 7.55
C ASN A 128 14.95 -9.04 8.56
N GLY A 129 13.67 -8.71 8.66
CA GLY A 129 12.70 -9.43 9.49
C GLY A 129 11.90 -10.49 8.74
N ASP A 130 12.18 -10.75 7.46
CA ASP A 130 11.50 -11.73 6.61
C ASP A 130 9.96 -11.59 6.59
N TRP A 131 9.49 -10.34 6.49
CA TRP A 131 8.07 -10.03 6.71
C TRP A 131 7.15 -10.69 5.67
N LEU A 132 7.57 -10.74 4.40
CA LEU A 132 6.75 -11.33 3.34
C LEU A 132 6.59 -12.84 3.54
N ASN A 133 7.69 -13.54 3.83
CA ASN A 133 7.65 -14.99 4.07
C ASN A 133 6.87 -15.36 5.35
N SER A 134 6.84 -14.46 6.35
CA SER A 134 6.11 -14.69 7.60
C SER A 134 4.60 -14.92 7.40
N TYR A 135 4.01 -14.44 6.30
CA TYR A 135 2.59 -14.64 5.99
C TYR A 135 2.19 -16.10 5.77
N GLN A 136 3.13 -17.03 5.63
CA GLN A 136 2.81 -18.47 5.64
C GLN A 136 2.21 -18.94 6.97
N TYR A 137 2.38 -18.17 8.05
CA TYR A 137 1.89 -18.48 9.39
C TYR A 137 0.93 -17.41 9.91
N LEU A 138 -0.07 -17.80 10.72
CA LEU A 138 -0.95 -16.86 11.43
C LEU A 138 -0.17 -15.96 12.41
N SER A 139 0.94 -16.44 12.98
CA SER A 139 1.82 -15.60 13.80
C SER A 139 2.48 -14.45 13.01
N GLY A 140 2.65 -14.61 11.69
CA GLY A 140 3.09 -13.55 10.80
C GLY A 140 2.03 -12.46 10.61
N VAL A 141 0.74 -12.85 10.55
CA VAL A 141 -0.40 -11.93 10.56
C VAL A 141 -0.41 -11.14 11.87
N GLU A 142 -0.30 -11.84 13.01
CA GLU A 142 -0.24 -11.20 14.33
C GLU A 142 0.91 -10.19 14.41
N THR A 143 2.11 -10.58 13.99
CA THR A 143 3.30 -9.71 13.95
C THR A 143 3.06 -8.50 13.04
N ALA A 144 2.43 -8.68 11.89
CA ALA A 144 2.09 -7.58 10.99
C ALA A 144 1.12 -6.58 11.65
N LEU A 145 0.09 -7.06 12.34
CA LEU A 145 -0.85 -6.21 13.08
C LEU A 145 -0.17 -5.46 14.22
N GLN A 146 0.72 -6.10 14.98
CA GLN A 146 1.51 -5.44 16.04
C GLN A 146 2.39 -4.31 15.48
N ARG A 147 3.02 -4.50 14.32
CA ARG A 147 3.79 -3.43 13.65
C ARG A 147 2.91 -2.27 13.22
N ILE A 148 1.73 -2.57 12.69
CA ILE A 148 0.77 -1.54 12.27
C ILE A 148 0.28 -0.77 13.49
N ASP A 149 -0.05 -1.46 14.59
CA ASP A 149 -0.41 -0.85 15.88
C ASP A 149 0.67 0.14 16.33
N TYR A 150 1.94 -0.27 16.34
CA TYR A 150 3.05 0.61 16.72
C TYR A 150 3.10 1.87 15.84
N ARG A 151 2.92 1.74 14.53
CA ARG A 151 2.96 2.85 13.57
C ARG A 151 1.81 3.85 13.75
N ILE A 152 0.62 3.37 14.10
CA ILE A 152 -0.58 4.22 14.22
C ILE A 152 -0.89 4.64 15.66
N ARG A 153 -0.17 4.10 16.65
CA ARG A 153 -0.32 4.41 18.08
C ARG A 153 -0.32 5.91 18.38
N SER A 154 0.61 6.66 17.75
CA SER A 154 0.70 8.11 17.92
C SER A 154 -0.53 8.87 17.43
N ARG A 155 -1.31 8.28 16.52
CA ARG A 155 -2.55 8.86 15.96
C ARG A 155 -3.81 8.33 16.64
N MET A 156 -3.78 7.12 17.19
CA MET A 156 -4.96 6.42 17.71
C MET A 156 -5.07 6.41 19.24
N GLY A 157 -3.97 6.65 19.96
CA GLY A 157 -3.89 6.34 21.39
C GLY A 157 -4.03 4.84 21.67
N ASP A 158 -4.05 4.47 22.96
CA ASP A 158 -4.09 3.06 23.39
C ASP A 158 -5.51 2.45 23.42
N ARG A 159 -6.47 3.02 22.68
CA ARG A 159 -7.90 2.65 22.79
C ARG A 159 -8.30 1.40 22.01
N ILE A 160 -7.64 1.13 20.88
CA ILE A 160 -7.93 -0.01 20.01
C ILE A 160 -6.59 -0.55 19.52
N LYS A 161 -6.34 -1.85 19.72
CA LYS A 161 -5.20 -2.57 19.15
C LYS A 161 -5.70 -3.56 18.13
N LEU A 162 -5.13 -3.53 16.93
CA LEU A 162 -5.49 -4.43 15.85
C LEU A 162 -5.10 -5.87 16.16
N VAL A 163 -4.00 -6.09 16.89
CA VAL A 163 -3.60 -7.44 17.30
C VAL A 163 -4.68 -8.14 18.14
N ASP A 164 -5.46 -7.38 18.92
CA ASP A 164 -6.57 -7.91 19.73
C ASP A 164 -7.75 -8.39 18.86
N ALA A 165 -7.70 -8.22 17.54
CA ALA A 165 -8.67 -8.77 16.59
C ALA A 165 -8.31 -10.19 16.10
N MET A 166 -7.15 -10.75 16.47
CA MET A 166 -6.76 -12.11 16.06
C MET A 166 -7.83 -13.18 16.35
N PRO A 167 -8.48 -13.21 17.53
CA PRO A 167 -9.56 -14.18 17.80
C PRO A 167 -10.76 -14.07 16.83
N ILE A 168 -11.04 -12.87 16.31
CA ILE A 168 -12.09 -12.65 15.32
C ILE A 168 -11.66 -13.23 13.96
N LEU A 169 -10.41 -12.99 13.56
CA LEU A 169 -9.85 -13.52 12.33
C LEU A 169 -9.81 -15.06 12.34
N GLU A 170 -9.47 -15.66 13.48
CA GLU A 170 -9.50 -17.11 13.68
C GLU A 170 -10.91 -17.67 13.63
N ARG A 171 -11.87 -17.02 14.31
CA ARG A 171 -13.29 -17.41 14.27
C ARG A 171 -13.86 -17.40 12.86
N GLU A 172 -13.52 -16.38 12.07
CA GLU A 172 -14.01 -16.19 10.70
C GLU A 172 -13.11 -16.81 9.63
N TYR A 173 -12.05 -17.52 10.02
CA TYR A 173 -10.95 -17.93 9.13
C TYR A 173 -11.43 -18.63 7.86
N LEU A 174 -12.30 -19.65 8.01
CA LEU A 174 -12.82 -20.41 6.86
C LEU A 174 -13.73 -19.57 5.95
N ASN A 175 -14.49 -18.63 6.52
CA ASN A 175 -15.34 -17.73 5.75
C ASN A 175 -14.50 -16.71 4.97
N LEU A 176 -13.48 -16.15 5.61
CA LEU A 176 -12.57 -15.20 5.00
C LEU A 176 -11.70 -15.85 3.91
N ASP A 177 -11.26 -17.09 4.10
CA ASP A 177 -10.57 -17.88 3.07
C ASP A 177 -11.47 -18.10 1.85
N ARG A 178 -12.74 -18.47 2.06
CA ARG A 178 -13.70 -18.61 0.95
C ARG A 178 -13.91 -17.29 0.22
N ASP A 179 -14.11 -16.20 0.95
CA ASP A 179 -14.28 -14.87 0.38
C ASP A 179 -13.04 -14.47 -0.44
N PHE A 180 -11.83 -14.73 0.09
CA PHE A 180 -10.56 -14.49 -0.61
C PHE A 180 -10.49 -15.28 -1.92
N ASN A 181 -10.80 -16.58 -1.89
CA ASN A 181 -10.75 -17.44 -3.08
C ASN A 181 -11.77 -17.03 -4.16
N LEU A 182 -12.88 -16.38 -3.79
CA LEU A 182 -13.84 -15.79 -4.73
C LEU A 182 -13.34 -14.46 -5.32
N PHE A 183 -12.62 -13.68 -4.52
CA PHE A 183 -12.18 -12.33 -4.86
C PHE A 183 -10.88 -12.30 -5.67
N PHE A 184 -9.85 -13.01 -5.22
CA PHE A 184 -8.48 -12.85 -5.72
C PHE A 184 -8.32 -13.14 -7.22
N PRO A 185 -8.96 -14.17 -7.81
CA PRO A 185 -8.95 -14.38 -9.27
C PRO A 185 -9.49 -13.17 -10.06
N GLN A 186 -10.52 -12.50 -9.52
CA GLN A 186 -11.11 -11.32 -10.17
C GLN A 186 -10.16 -10.12 -10.10
N LEU A 187 -9.44 -9.96 -8.98
CA LEU A 187 -8.39 -8.95 -8.85
C LEU A 187 -7.23 -9.22 -9.82
N GLN A 188 -6.74 -10.47 -9.90
CA GLN A 188 -5.71 -10.88 -10.86
C GLN A 188 -6.13 -10.56 -12.29
N HIS A 189 -7.36 -10.95 -12.66
CA HIS A 189 -7.91 -10.65 -13.98
C HIS A 189 -8.01 -9.15 -14.24
N HIS A 190 -8.51 -8.37 -13.29
CA HIS A 190 -8.62 -6.91 -13.41
C HIS A 190 -7.25 -6.26 -13.67
N ILE A 191 -6.24 -6.63 -12.88
CA ILE A 191 -4.90 -6.03 -12.95
C ILE A 191 -4.13 -6.49 -14.19
N HIS A 192 -4.34 -7.73 -14.66
CA HIS A 192 -3.77 -8.19 -15.93
C HIS A 192 -4.24 -7.35 -17.13
N HIS A 193 -5.48 -6.84 -17.09
CA HIS A 193 -6.06 -6.00 -18.15
C HIS A 193 -5.94 -4.50 -17.86
N TRP A 194 -5.43 -4.13 -16.67
CA TRP A 194 -5.31 -2.75 -16.28
C TRP A 194 -4.24 -2.04 -17.10
N LYS A 195 -4.57 -0.83 -17.54
CA LYS A 195 -3.66 0.09 -18.23
C LYS A 195 -3.59 1.38 -17.44
N ILE A 196 -2.41 1.99 -17.41
CA ILE A 196 -2.23 3.31 -16.81
C ILE A 196 -3.22 4.29 -17.47
N PRO A 197 -4.06 4.99 -16.68
CA PRO A 197 -4.93 6.03 -17.21
C PRO A 197 -4.13 7.08 -17.98
N SER A 198 -4.62 7.48 -19.16
CA SER A 198 -3.92 8.43 -20.05
C SER A 198 -3.69 9.82 -19.43
N SER A 199 -4.24 10.11 -18.25
CA SER A 199 -4.05 11.36 -17.49
C SER A 199 -2.64 11.53 -16.90
N ALA A 200 -1.84 10.46 -16.79
CA ALA A 200 -0.46 10.57 -16.29
C ALA A 200 0.55 11.15 -17.32
N LYS A 201 0.11 11.46 -18.55
CA LYS A 201 0.95 12.12 -19.58
C LYS A 201 0.93 13.65 -19.53
N ALA A 202 0.10 14.25 -18.68
CA ALA A 202 -0.14 15.70 -18.69
C ALA A 202 0.11 16.36 -17.33
N ASP A 203 1.34 16.29 -16.81
CA ASP A 203 1.79 17.29 -15.82
C ASP A 203 3.30 17.63 -15.87
N ALA A 204 3.99 17.25 -16.96
CA ALA A 204 5.39 17.61 -17.18
C ALA A 204 5.60 18.98 -17.86
N THR A 205 4.53 19.78 -18.07
CA THR A 205 4.61 21.06 -18.81
C THR A 205 4.01 22.27 -18.10
N ARG A 206 3.66 22.18 -16.81
CA ARG A 206 3.25 23.38 -16.05
C ARG A 206 4.42 24.05 -15.33
N THR A 207 5.52 24.27 -16.04
CA THR A 207 6.52 25.26 -15.65
C THR A 207 5.99 26.67 -15.95
N LYS A 208 5.55 27.34 -14.88
CA LYS A 208 5.65 28.78 -14.63
C LYS A 208 5.32 29.71 -15.83
N ARG A 209 4.03 30.03 -16.00
CA ARG A 209 3.66 31.42 -16.35
C ARG A 209 3.27 32.14 -15.07
N CYS A 210 4.17 32.99 -14.61
CA CYS A 210 3.90 33.99 -13.59
C CYS A 210 3.51 35.29 -14.32
N PRO A 211 2.27 35.79 -14.21
CA PRO A 211 1.98 37.17 -14.52
C PRO A 211 1.74 37.90 -13.20
N THR A 212 2.58 38.87 -12.85
CA THR A 212 2.18 40.09 -12.13
C THR A 212 3.42 40.92 -11.76
N SER A 213 3.76 41.87 -12.63
CA SER A 213 4.31 43.15 -12.19
C SER A 213 3.23 44.20 -12.37
N ARG A 214 2.50 44.50 -11.29
CA ARG A 214 1.71 45.72 -11.18
C ARG A 214 2.15 46.45 -9.92
N VAL A 215 2.93 47.50 -10.16
CA VAL A 215 3.32 48.52 -9.19
C VAL A 215 2.04 49.17 -8.65
N VAL A 216 1.79 49.01 -7.35
CA VAL A 216 0.74 49.75 -6.64
C VAL A 216 1.40 51.00 -6.03
N LYS A 217 1.00 52.17 -6.54
CA LYS A 217 1.28 53.48 -5.94
C LYS A 217 0.53 53.61 -4.61
N ILE A 218 1.23 54.07 -3.57
CA ILE A 218 0.66 54.44 -2.27
C ILE A 218 0.31 55.94 -2.31
N PRO A 219 -0.89 56.38 -1.88
CA PRO A 219 -1.12 57.77 -1.53
C PRO A 219 -1.20 58.00 -0.01
N SER A 220 -0.38 58.97 0.42
CA SER A 220 -0.56 59.98 1.48
C SER A 220 -1.41 59.63 2.72
N SER A 221 -0.74 59.48 3.87
CA SER A 221 -1.33 59.69 5.19
C SER A 221 -0.94 61.06 5.73
N ALA A 222 -1.95 61.83 6.13
CA ALA A 222 -1.84 63.11 6.78
C ALA A 222 -1.40 62.97 8.25
N LEU A 223 -0.52 63.86 8.66
CA LEU A 223 -0.12 64.14 10.04
C LEU A 223 -1.32 64.60 10.89
N PRO A 224 -1.22 64.43 12.22
CA PRO A 224 -1.62 65.49 13.14
C PRO A 224 -0.45 66.00 13.98
N ARG A 225 -0.51 67.30 14.23
CA ARG A 225 0.33 68.13 15.12
C ARG A 225 0.16 67.69 16.58
N VAL A 226 1.24 67.68 17.37
CA VAL A 226 1.71 68.73 18.31
C VAL A 226 3.21 68.54 18.48
#